data_AF-A0A3M0YJE6-F1
#
_entry.id   AF-A0A3M0YJE6-F1
#
_cell.length_a   1.000
_cell.length_b   1.000
_cell.length_c   1.000
_cell.angle_alpha   90.00
_cell.angle_beta   90.00
_cell.angle_gamma   90.00
#
_symmetry.space_group_name_H-M   'P 1'
#
loop_
_entity.id
_entity.type
_entity.pdbx_description
1 polymer ?
#
loop_
_entity_poly.entity_id
_entity_poly.type
_entity_poly.pdbx_seq_one_letter_code
_entity_poly.pdbx_strand_id
1 'polypeptide(L)'
;MMRSCWLGSCFVLLAALLVAGCTADTYHNPYDDLVVEEPADTTASALEPGTLAWLHAKIFRPTCANSGCHDGTFEPDFRTIHSTWNTTVWHPVIKNDPQHSFMYRIVPGDVAASQLVARLTY
;
A
#
# COMPACT_ATOMS: atom_id res chain seq x y z
N MET A 1 -52.09 28.50 -46.83
CA MET A 1 -52.31 28.24 -45.38
C MET A 1 -51.73 26.90 -44.87
N MET A 2 -51.11 26.04 -45.70
CA MET A 2 -50.60 24.73 -45.26
C MET A 2 -49.13 24.69 -44.81
N ARG A 3 -48.30 25.71 -45.08
CA ARG A 3 -46.86 25.69 -44.74
C ARG A 3 -46.56 26.02 -43.27
N SER A 4 -47.38 26.84 -42.63
CA SER A 4 -47.17 27.27 -41.24
C SER A 4 -47.53 26.20 -40.20
N CYS A 5 -48.42 25.24 -40.53
CA CYS A 5 -48.75 24.11 -39.65
C CYS A 5 -47.60 23.10 -39.52
N TRP A 6 -46.78 22.92 -40.57
CA TRP A 6 -45.66 21.97 -40.56
C TRP A 6 -44.46 22.48 -39.74
N LEU A 7 -44.19 23.79 -39.77
CA LEU A 7 -43.14 24.39 -38.93
C LEU A 7 -43.49 24.32 -37.43
N GLY A 8 -44.76 24.52 -37.08
CA GLY A 8 -45.22 24.40 -35.68
C GLY A 8 -45.10 22.96 -35.15
N SER A 9 -45.50 21.96 -35.93
CA SER A 9 -45.35 20.55 -35.55
C SER A 9 -43.88 20.13 -35.42
N CYS A 10 -42.99 20.59 -36.31
CA CYS A 10 -41.55 20.31 -36.18
C CYS A 10 -40.95 20.93 -34.91
N PHE A 11 -41.37 22.14 -34.55
CA PHE A 11 -40.84 22.81 -33.35
C PHE A 11 -41.30 22.12 -32.06
N VAL A 12 -42.56 21.66 -32.02
CA VAL A 12 -43.09 20.88 -30.89
C VAL A 12 -42.40 19.52 -30.77
N LEU A 13 -42.16 18.84 -31.90
CA LEU A 13 -41.41 17.57 -31.92
C LEU A 13 -39.95 17.75 -31.47
N LEU A 14 -39.28 18.81 -31.91
CA LEU A 14 -37.90 19.09 -31.51
C LEU A 14 -37.81 19.42 -30.01
N ALA A 15 -38.74 20.21 -29.49
CA ALA A 15 -38.82 20.52 -28.06
C ALA A 15 -39.10 19.27 -27.21
N ALA A 16 -39.97 18.37 -27.67
CA ALA A 16 -40.25 17.11 -26.99
C ALA A 16 -39.01 16.19 -26.94
N LEU A 17 -38.23 16.14 -28.03
CA LEU A 17 -36.98 15.36 -28.09
C LEU A 17 -35.89 15.92 -27.15
N LEU A 18 -35.79 17.24 -27.02
CA LEU A 18 -34.84 17.88 -26.11
C LEU A 18 -35.17 17.61 -24.63
N VAL A 19 -36.46 17.61 -24.27
CA VAL A 19 -36.90 17.30 -22.89
C VAL A 19 -36.70 15.80 -22.57
N ALA A 20 -36.93 14.92 -23.55
CA ALA A 20 -36.74 13.48 -23.38
C ALA A 20 -35.27 13.04 -23.29
N GLY A 21 -34.33 13.85 -23.81
CA GLY A 21 -32.89 13.56 -23.79
C GLY A 21 -32.14 14.06 -22.56
N CYS A 22 -32.73 14.95 -21.76
CA CYS A 22 -32.12 15.46 -20.52
C CYS A 22 -32.54 14.62 -19.31
N THR A 23 -32.01 13.41 -19.21
CA THR A 23 -32.06 12.63 -17.96
C THR A 23 -30.69 12.65 -17.32
N ALA A 24 -30.60 12.98 -16.03
CA ALA A 24 -29.33 12.86 -15.31
C ALA A 24 -28.89 11.40 -15.33
N ASP A 25 -27.65 11.15 -15.74
CA ASP A 25 -27.07 9.81 -15.68
C ASP A 25 -27.02 9.37 -14.21
N THR A 26 -27.67 8.25 -13.90
CA THR A 26 -27.59 7.64 -12.57
C THR A 26 -26.32 6.80 -12.48
N TYR A 27 -25.16 7.45 -12.55
CA TYR A 27 -23.90 6.79 -12.22
C TYR A 27 -23.79 6.73 -10.70
N HIS A 28 -23.98 5.54 -10.14
CA HIS A 28 -23.70 5.27 -8.74
C HIS A 28 -22.21 5.03 -8.59
N ASN A 29 -21.54 5.87 -7.81
CA ASN A 29 -20.12 5.71 -7.53
C ASN A 29 -19.95 4.55 -6.53
N PRO A 30 -19.22 3.48 -6.88
CA PRO A 30 -19.05 2.33 -6.00
C PRO A 30 -18.34 2.65 -4.67
N TYR A 31 -17.74 3.84 -4.54
CA TYR A 31 -17.15 4.34 -3.29
C TYR A 31 -18.16 5.06 -2.36
N ASP A 32 -19.34 5.43 -2.83
CA ASP A 32 -20.34 6.19 -2.04
C ASP A 32 -20.97 5.35 -0.91
N ASP A 33 -21.04 4.02 -1.11
CA ASP A 33 -21.60 3.08 -0.13
C ASP A 33 -20.56 2.54 0.86
N LEU A 34 -19.29 2.95 0.73
CA LEU A 34 -18.25 2.48 1.63
C LEU A 34 -18.33 3.22 2.95
N VAL A 35 -18.38 2.46 4.04
CA VAL A 35 -18.08 3.01 5.36
C VAL A 35 -16.61 3.36 5.36
N VAL A 36 -16.30 4.66 5.31
CA VAL A 36 -14.94 5.14 5.53
C VAL A 36 -14.61 4.89 6.99
N GLU A 37 -13.86 3.82 7.27
CA GLU A 37 -13.28 3.65 8.58
C GLU A 37 -12.34 4.83 8.85
N GLU A 38 -12.46 5.41 10.05
CA GLU A 38 -11.52 6.43 10.52
C GLU A 38 -10.09 5.93 10.27
N PRO A 39 -9.21 6.75 9.65
CA PRO A 39 -7.86 6.32 9.37
C PRO A 39 -7.22 5.86 10.68
N ALA A 40 -6.82 4.59 10.72
CA ALA A 40 -6.15 4.01 11.88
C ALA A 40 -5.02 4.96 12.32
N ASP A 41 -4.91 5.19 13.63
CA ASP A 41 -3.81 5.98 14.18
C ASP A 41 -2.49 5.33 13.74
N THR A 42 -1.80 5.98 12.80
CA THR A 42 -0.54 5.50 12.22
C THR A 42 0.67 5.97 13.03
N THR A 43 0.46 6.60 14.18
CA THR A 43 1.56 6.95 15.07
C THR A 43 2.22 5.67 15.60
N ALA A 44 3.55 5.73 15.78
CA ALA A 44 4.31 4.59 16.25
C ALA A 44 3.86 4.08 17.64
N SER A 45 3.13 4.88 18.43
CA SER A 45 2.55 4.51 19.72
C SER A 45 1.31 3.62 19.62
N ALA A 46 0.58 3.68 18.51
CA ALA A 46 -0.64 2.90 18.28
C ALA A 46 -0.37 1.54 17.58
N LEU A 47 0.88 1.28 17.17
CA LEU A 47 1.23 0.03 16.49
C LEU A 47 1.32 -1.13 17.49
N GLU A 48 0.73 -2.26 17.12
CA GLU A 48 0.80 -3.50 17.91
C GLU A 48 2.24 -4.02 18.02
N PRO A 49 2.77 -4.25 19.24
CA PRO A 49 4.11 -4.79 19.45
C PRO A 49 4.35 -6.11 18.72
N GLY A 50 5.56 -6.29 18.21
CA GLY A 50 5.94 -7.51 17.48
C GLY A 50 5.48 -7.58 16.02
N THR A 51 4.62 -6.65 15.57
CA THR A 51 4.34 -6.49 14.14
C THR A 51 5.56 -5.91 13.40
N LEU A 52 5.67 -6.18 12.11
CA LEU A 52 6.74 -5.58 11.30
C LEU A 52 6.68 -4.05 11.32
N ALA A 53 5.47 -3.47 11.32
CA ALA A 53 5.29 -2.02 11.40
C ALA A 53 5.87 -1.46 12.70
N TRP A 54 5.57 -2.11 13.83
CA TRP A 54 6.12 -1.72 15.12
C TRP A 54 7.65 -1.90 15.16
N LEU A 55 8.16 -3.04 14.71
CA LEU A 55 9.60 -3.33 14.66
C LEU A 55 10.34 -2.32 13.77
N HIS A 56 9.78 -1.97 12.62
CA HIS A 56 10.35 -0.95 11.74
C HIS A 56 10.37 0.42 12.41
N ALA A 57 9.24 0.85 12.96
CA ALA A 57 9.09 2.17 13.57
C ALA A 57 9.93 2.35 14.84
N LYS A 58 10.09 1.28 15.64
CA LYS A 58 10.75 1.34 16.96
C LYS A 58 12.19 0.85 16.97
N ILE A 59 12.58 0.00 16.03
CA ILE A 59 13.90 -0.64 16.00
C ILE A 59 14.61 -0.31 14.70
N PHE A 60 14.19 -0.88 13.57
CA PHE A 60 15.00 -0.85 12.34
C PHE A 60 15.24 0.56 11.80
N ARG A 61 14.21 1.41 11.77
CA ARG A 61 14.35 2.79 11.29
C ARG A 61 15.27 3.64 12.18
N PRO A 62 15.08 3.71 13.51
CA PRO A 62 15.92 4.55 14.35
C PRO A 62 17.35 4.02 14.57
N THR A 63 17.58 2.70 14.52
CA THR A 63 18.90 2.15 14.88
C THR A 63 19.70 1.59 13.71
N CYS A 64 19.04 1.18 12.63
CA CYS A 64 19.71 0.50 11.51
C CYS A 64 19.74 1.37 10.24
N ALA A 65 18.66 2.11 9.96
CA ALA A 65 18.54 2.98 8.78
C ALA A 65 19.32 4.31 8.92
N ASN A 66 20.57 4.22 9.38
CA ASN A 66 21.48 5.35 9.55
C ASN A 66 22.41 5.46 8.34
N SER A 67 22.88 6.69 8.08
CA SER A 67 23.80 6.97 6.97
C SER A 67 25.07 6.11 7.09
N GLY A 68 25.40 5.40 6.02
CA GLY A 68 26.54 4.48 5.95
C GLY A 68 26.33 3.11 6.60
N CYS A 69 25.16 2.82 7.18
CA CYS A 69 24.83 1.50 7.73
C CYS A 69 23.88 0.74 6.81
N HIS A 70 22.57 0.99 6.93
CA HIS A 70 21.51 0.39 6.11
C HIS A 70 20.58 1.48 5.55
N ASP A 71 21.20 2.49 4.94
CA ASP A 71 20.56 3.64 4.28
C ASP A 71 20.16 3.35 2.82
N GLY A 72 20.14 2.09 2.43
CA GLY A 72 19.82 1.63 1.08
C GLY A 72 20.99 1.63 0.10
N THR A 73 22.21 1.94 0.55
CA THR A 73 23.42 1.70 -0.26
C THR A 73 23.72 0.20 -0.36
N PHE A 74 23.44 -0.56 0.72
CA PHE A 74 23.66 -1.99 0.81
C PHE A 74 22.47 -2.68 1.49
N GLU A 75 22.32 -3.97 1.23
CA GLU A 75 21.31 -4.79 1.87
C GLU A 75 21.76 -5.36 3.22
N PRO A 76 20.83 -5.59 4.17
CA PRO A 76 19.39 -5.26 4.12
C PRO A 76 19.09 -3.75 4.13
N ASP A 77 17.96 -3.32 3.56
CA ASP A 77 17.53 -1.91 3.52
C ASP A 77 16.40 -1.67 4.53
N PHE A 78 16.61 -0.78 5.50
CA PHE A 78 15.66 -0.49 6.57
C PHE A 78 14.96 0.87 6.46
N ARG A 79 15.14 1.62 5.35
CA ARG A 79 14.59 2.99 5.22
C ARG A 79 13.07 3.03 5.26
N THR A 80 12.42 2.01 4.73
CA THR A 80 10.97 1.89 4.67
C THR A 80 10.53 0.53 5.20
N ILE A 81 9.28 0.42 5.62
CA ILE A 81 8.69 -0.87 6.02
C ILE A 81 8.72 -1.87 4.86
N HIS A 82 8.52 -1.39 3.64
CA HIS A 82 8.51 -2.21 2.42
C HIS A 82 9.92 -2.72 2.07
N SER A 83 10.93 -1.86 2.11
CA SER A 83 12.32 -2.28 1.88
C SER A 83 12.80 -3.24 2.97
N THR A 84 12.38 -3.00 4.22
CA THR A 84 12.66 -3.92 5.34
C THR A 84 12.10 -5.30 5.05
N TRP A 85 10.81 -5.40 4.69
CA TRP A 85 10.17 -6.68 4.36
C TRP A 85 10.92 -7.41 3.24
N ASN A 86 11.04 -6.75 2.08
CA ASN A 86 11.54 -7.40 0.87
C ASN A 86 12.99 -7.82 0.98
N THR A 87 13.81 -7.11 1.78
CA THR A 87 15.23 -7.43 1.92
C THR A 87 15.54 -8.26 3.16
N THR A 88 14.55 -8.73 3.94
CA THR A 88 14.85 -9.53 5.13
C THR A 88 14.02 -10.80 5.25
N VAL A 89 12.70 -10.72 5.07
CA VAL A 89 11.81 -11.84 5.35
C VAL A 89 11.86 -12.82 4.20
N TRP A 90 12.27 -14.07 4.49
CA TRP A 90 12.56 -15.11 3.49
C TRP A 90 13.57 -14.70 2.41
N HIS A 91 14.32 -13.62 2.64
CA HIS A 91 15.33 -13.17 1.70
C HIS A 91 16.62 -13.99 1.89
N PRO A 92 17.21 -14.56 0.83
CA PRO A 92 18.44 -15.32 0.92
C PRO A 92 19.58 -14.55 1.57
N VAL A 93 20.43 -15.28 2.29
CA VAL A 93 21.66 -14.76 2.87
C VAL A 93 22.70 -14.52 1.78
N ILE A 94 23.31 -13.32 1.74
CA ILE A 94 24.44 -13.01 0.84
C ILE A 94 25.76 -13.41 1.50
N LYS A 95 25.97 -13.00 2.76
CA LYS A 95 27.17 -13.32 3.53
C LYS A 95 26.78 -14.24 4.68
N ASN A 96 27.16 -15.50 4.58
CA ASN A 96 26.86 -16.49 5.61
C ASN A 96 27.99 -16.60 6.65
N ASP A 97 27.78 -17.43 7.67
CA ASP A 97 28.86 -17.93 8.50
C ASP A 97 29.73 -18.94 7.70
N PRO A 98 30.91 -19.34 8.20
CA PRO A 98 31.78 -20.29 7.50
C PRO A 98 31.15 -21.67 7.28
N GLN A 99 30.16 -22.04 8.08
CA GLN A 99 29.46 -23.33 8.02
C GLN A 99 28.24 -23.31 7.08
N HIS A 100 27.89 -22.14 6.54
CA HIS A 100 26.67 -21.91 5.75
C HIS A 100 25.38 -22.31 6.47
N SER A 101 25.27 -22.00 7.77
CA SER A 101 24.18 -22.47 8.64
C SER A 101 22.81 -21.83 8.35
N PHE A 102 22.77 -20.70 7.64
CA PHE A 102 21.53 -19.94 7.42
C PHE A 102 21.09 -19.92 5.96
N MET A 103 19.82 -20.18 5.70
CA MET A 103 19.23 -20.04 4.36
C MET A 103 18.69 -18.64 4.11
N TYR A 104 18.07 -18.03 5.13
CA TYR A 104 17.37 -16.75 5.03
C TYR A 104 17.82 -15.76 6.11
N ARG A 105 17.65 -14.46 5.83
CA ARG A 105 17.96 -13.38 6.79
C ARG A 105 16.99 -13.41 7.97
N ILE A 106 15.69 -13.54 7.71
CA ILE A 106 14.65 -13.74 8.72
C ILE A 106 13.73 -14.88 8.28
N VAL A 107 13.50 -15.82 9.20
CA VAL A 107 12.51 -16.88 9.14
C VAL A 107 11.43 -16.56 10.18
N PRO A 108 10.24 -16.11 9.78
CA PRO A 108 9.15 -15.81 10.71
C PRO A 108 8.84 -16.99 11.63
N GLY A 109 8.85 -16.75 12.94
CA GLY A 109 8.56 -17.75 13.96
C GLY A 109 9.74 -18.68 14.32
N ASP A 110 10.87 -18.60 13.62
CA ASP A 110 12.07 -19.41 13.92
C ASP A 110 13.31 -18.52 14.08
N VAL A 111 13.60 -18.22 15.34
CA VAL A 111 14.75 -17.40 15.75
C VAL A 111 16.07 -18.11 15.42
N ALA A 112 16.13 -19.44 15.57
CA ALA A 112 17.35 -20.21 15.37
C ALA A 112 17.74 -20.30 13.88
N ALA A 113 16.74 -20.37 13.00
CA ALA A 113 16.96 -20.34 11.55
C ALA A 113 17.15 -18.92 10.97
N SER A 114 16.99 -17.86 11.79
CA SER A 114 17.07 -16.46 11.36
C SER A 114 18.46 -15.87 11.53
N GLN A 115 19.16 -15.59 10.42
CA GLN A 115 20.48 -14.97 10.48
C GLN A 115 20.49 -13.59 11.19
N LEU A 116 19.40 -12.82 11.11
CA LEU A 116 19.36 -11.48 11.71
C LEU A 116 19.66 -11.51 13.22
N VAL A 117 19.01 -12.40 13.97
CA VAL A 117 19.18 -12.50 15.43
C VAL A 117 20.61 -12.89 15.75
N ALA A 118 21.07 -13.87 15.00
CA ALA A 118 22.41 -14.36 14.97
C ALA A 118 23.45 -13.23 14.91
N ARG A 119 23.31 -12.30 13.95
CA ARG A 119 24.18 -11.11 13.79
C ARG A 119 24.12 -10.10 14.93
N LEU A 120 23.07 -10.13 15.77
CA LEU A 120 22.90 -9.22 16.90
C LEU A 120 23.46 -9.80 18.21
N THR A 121 23.64 -11.12 18.28
CA THR A 121 23.95 -11.81 19.53
C THR A 121 25.34 -12.44 19.60
N TYR A 122 26.06 -12.55 18.47
CA TYR A 122 27.38 -13.18 18.42
C TYR A 122 28.33 -12.55 17.39
#